data_AF-A0A0C9SYL9-F1
#
_entry.id   AF-A0A0C9SYL9-F1
#
_cell.length_a   1.000
_cell.length_b   1.000
_cell.length_c   1.000
_cell.angle_alpha   90.00
_cell.angle_beta   90.00
_cell.angle_gamma   90.00
#
_symmetry.space_group_name_H-M   'P 1'
#
loop_
_entity.id
_entity.type
_entity.pdbx_description
1 polymer ?
#
loop_
_entity_poly.entity_id
_entity_poly.type
_entity_poly.pdbx_seq_one_letter_code
_entity_poly.pdbx_strand_id
1 'polypeptide(L)'
;MVARRAFDLDERLNPLLVGDAVKSVWLVAFQEDPYKFMILGKDIRPAYATSVDFVLANGELSIALGDDDGVLRLLTYDPSDPDRVPNITHYRAEDQDHEIPQAKLIAGALPTFLQVSPNGSLSALMPVDEDAFKRKPLQGQLSRNIQHVAGLNPRAYWIARNDIVSKPLSKCILGGQLPGTF
;
A
#
# COMPACT_ATOMS: atom_id res chain seq x y z
N MET A 1 -2.62 -17.43 -2.66
CA MET A 1 -3.87 -16.85 -2.09
C MET A 1 -3.58 -16.43 -0.67
N VAL A 2 -3.77 -15.17 -0.34
CA VAL A 2 -3.57 -14.60 1.01
C VAL A 2 -4.90 -14.02 1.47
N ALA A 3 -5.33 -14.28 2.71
CA ALA A 3 -6.57 -13.71 3.23
C ALA A 3 -6.34 -13.00 4.57
N ARG A 4 -6.97 -11.85 4.75
CA ARG A 4 -6.92 -11.06 5.99
C ARG A 4 -8.33 -10.65 6.41
N ARG A 5 -8.64 -10.80 7.70
CA ARG A 5 -9.88 -10.27 8.29
C ARG A 5 -9.56 -8.93 8.94
N ALA A 6 -10.42 -7.92 8.78
CA ALA A 6 -10.29 -6.72 9.59
C ALA A 6 -10.76 -7.03 11.00
N PHE A 7 -9.98 -6.65 12.01
CA PHE A 7 -10.45 -6.67 13.38
C PHE A 7 -11.20 -5.35 13.64
N ASP A 8 -12.40 -5.45 14.22
CA ASP A 8 -13.13 -4.32 14.85
C ASP A 8 -13.68 -3.21 13.92
N LEU A 9 -13.94 -3.51 12.65
CA LEU A 9 -14.64 -2.59 11.74
C LEU A 9 -16.15 -2.89 11.73
N ASP A 10 -16.88 -2.30 12.67
CA ASP A 10 -18.36 -2.30 12.78
C ASP A 10 -19.00 -3.65 13.17
N GLU A 11 -20.01 -3.63 14.06
CA GLU A 11 -20.67 -4.84 14.59
C GLU A 11 -21.55 -5.57 13.54
N ARG A 12 -21.79 -4.95 12.38
CA ARG A 12 -22.74 -5.46 11.36
C ARG A 12 -22.11 -6.13 10.16
N LEU A 13 -20.85 -5.86 9.83
CA LEU A 13 -20.20 -6.39 8.64
C LEU A 13 -18.80 -6.85 9.00
N ASN A 14 -18.46 -8.09 8.66
CA ASN A 14 -17.13 -8.64 8.87
C ASN A 14 -16.33 -8.54 7.55
N PRO A 15 -15.54 -7.47 7.29
CA PRO A 15 -14.80 -7.37 6.05
C PRO A 15 -13.56 -8.28 6.04
N LEU A 16 -13.30 -8.82 4.87
CA LEU A 16 -12.26 -9.77 4.52
C LEU A 16 -11.57 -9.29 3.25
N LEU A 17 -10.24 -9.29 3.25
CA LEU A 17 -9.42 -9.14 2.06
C LEU A 17 -8.99 -10.51 1.57
N VAL A 18 -9.11 -10.71 0.26
CA VAL A 18 -8.64 -11.90 -0.43
C VAL A 18 -7.67 -11.46 -1.53
N GLY A 19 -6.39 -11.71 -1.33
CA GLY A 19 -5.35 -11.60 -2.34
C GLY A 19 -5.32 -12.84 -3.23
N ASP A 20 -5.59 -12.64 -4.50
CA ASP A 20 -5.52 -13.62 -5.58
C ASP A 20 -4.13 -13.57 -6.24
N ALA A 21 -3.61 -14.73 -6.63
CA ALA A 21 -2.29 -14.81 -7.24
C ALA A 21 -2.27 -14.26 -8.68
N VAL A 22 -3.40 -13.93 -9.30
CA VAL A 22 -3.47 -13.44 -10.69
C VAL A 22 -4.38 -12.22 -10.79
N LYS A 23 -5.46 -12.19 -10.01
CA LYS A 23 -6.54 -11.20 -10.10
C LYS A 23 -6.49 -10.11 -9.01
N SER A 24 -5.31 -9.83 -8.47
CA SER A 24 -5.11 -8.79 -7.44
C SER A 24 -5.95 -9.06 -6.18
N VAL A 25 -6.61 -8.05 -5.59
CA VAL A 25 -7.28 -8.14 -4.29
C VAL A 25 -8.79 -7.93 -4.38
N TRP A 26 -9.52 -8.71 -3.59
CA TRP A 26 -10.98 -8.64 -3.46
C TRP A 26 -11.34 -8.25 -2.03
N LEU A 27 -12.22 -7.26 -1.89
CA LEU A 27 -12.82 -6.88 -0.62
C LEU A 27 -14.19 -7.53 -0.51
N VAL A 28 -14.35 -8.37 0.50
CA VAL A 28 -15.54 -9.20 0.72
C VAL A 28 -16.06 -8.95 2.12
N ALA A 29 -17.36 -8.71 2.28
CA ALA A 29 -18.01 -8.73 3.58
C ALA A 29 -18.65 -10.09 3.84
N PHE A 30 -18.51 -10.57 5.07
CA PHE A 30 -19.29 -11.68 5.58
C PHE A 30 -20.45 -11.16 6.42
N GLN A 31 -21.66 -11.57 6.07
CA GLN A 31 -22.88 -11.34 6.83
C GLN A 31 -23.29 -12.66 7.51
N GLU A 32 -23.56 -12.62 8.81
CA GLU A 32 -23.90 -13.81 9.59
C GLU A 32 -25.38 -14.20 9.47
N ASP A 33 -26.28 -13.21 9.32
CA ASP A 33 -27.72 -13.46 9.20
C ASP A 33 -28.33 -12.72 8.00
N PRO A 34 -28.61 -13.39 6.86
CA PRO A 34 -28.29 -14.79 6.56
C PRO A 34 -26.79 -14.97 6.23
N TYR A 35 -26.26 -16.19 6.42
CA TYR A 35 -24.88 -16.54 6.07
C TYR A 35 -24.59 -16.34 4.58
N LYS A 36 -23.92 -15.23 4.23
CA LYS A 36 -23.49 -14.96 2.86
C LYS A 36 -22.22 -14.12 2.80
N PHE A 37 -21.46 -14.32 1.75
CA PHE A 37 -20.37 -13.43 1.35
C PHE A 37 -20.89 -12.43 0.33
N MET A 38 -20.53 -11.16 0.50
CA MET A 38 -20.87 -10.07 -0.42
C MET A 38 -19.58 -9.43 -0.91
N ILE A 39 -19.39 -9.34 -2.22
CA ILE A 39 -18.26 -8.60 -2.78
C ILE A 39 -18.56 -7.11 -2.61
N LEU A 40 -17.71 -6.42 -1.86
CA LEU A 40 -17.78 -4.97 -1.67
C LEU A 40 -17.01 -4.23 -2.76
N GLY A 41 -15.91 -4.81 -3.24
CA GLY A 41 -15.09 -4.24 -4.28
C GLY A 41 -14.03 -5.21 -4.78
N LYS A 42 -13.52 -4.97 -5.98
CA LYS A 42 -12.42 -5.75 -6.58
C LYS A 42 -11.45 -4.81 -7.29
N ASP A 43 -10.16 -5.08 -7.17
CA ASP A 43 -9.21 -4.49 -8.10
C ASP A 43 -9.38 -5.19 -9.46
N ILE A 44 -9.59 -4.39 -10.50
CA ILE A 44 -9.77 -4.91 -11.87
C ILE A 44 -8.43 -5.20 -12.56
N ARG A 45 -7.32 -4.74 -11.97
CA ARG A 45 -5.99 -4.88 -12.55
C ARG A 45 -5.43 -6.25 -12.22
N PRO A 46 -4.82 -6.95 -13.18
CA PRO A 46 -4.04 -8.13 -12.86
C PRO A 46 -2.81 -7.71 -12.07
N ALA A 47 -2.64 -8.29 -10.88
CA ALA A 47 -1.45 -8.18 -10.05
C ALA A 47 -1.32 -9.47 -9.24
N TYR A 48 -0.09 -9.99 -9.12
CA TYR A 48 0.19 -11.16 -8.30
C TYR A 48 0.23 -10.73 -6.84
N ALA A 49 -0.88 -10.85 -6.11
CA ALA A 49 -0.91 -10.41 -4.72
C ALA A 49 -0.01 -11.28 -3.84
N THR A 50 1.14 -10.74 -3.42
CA THR A 50 2.09 -11.43 -2.53
C THR A 50 1.76 -11.15 -1.07
N SER A 51 1.31 -9.94 -0.76
CA SER A 51 0.87 -9.54 0.57
C SER A 51 -0.29 -8.55 0.47
N VAL A 52 -1.26 -8.69 1.38
CA VAL A 52 -2.40 -7.78 1.48
C VAL A 52 -2.68 -7.47 2.95
N ASP A 53 -3.02 -6.21 3.25
CA ASP A 53 -3.46 -5.81 4.58
C ASP A 53 -4.33 -4.55 4.55
N PHE A 54 -5.09 -4.34 5.63
CA PHE A 54 -5.87 -3.12 5.82
C PHE A 54 -4.98 -2.00 6.36
N VAL A 55 -5.16 -0.79 5.84
CA VAL A 55 -4.54 0.44 6.33
C VAL A 55 -5.65 1.41 6.68
N LEU A 56 -5.83 1.66 7.97
CA LEU A 56 -6.80 2.62 8.49
C LEU A 56 -6.05 3.89 8.87
N ALA A 57 -6.32 4.98 8.17
CA ALA A 57 -5.62 6.24 8.39
C ALA A 57 -6.59 7.40 8.22
N ASN A 58 -6.60 8.33 9.17
CA ASN A 58 -7.38 9.58 9.07
C ASN A 58 -8.88 9.37 8.76
N GLY A 59 -9.46 8.26 9.25
CA GLY A 59 -10.85 7.89 8.98
C GLY A 59 -11.11 7.26 7.61
N GLU A 60 -10.08 7.06 6.79
CA GLU A 60 -10.17 6.38 5.49
C GLU A 60 -9.69 4.93 5.59
N LEU A 61 -10.41 4.04 4.89
CA LEU A 61 -10.00 2.66 4.69
C LEU A 61 -9.25 2.53 3.37
N SER A 62 -7.99 2.12 3.49
CA SER A 62 -7.15 1.75 2.35
C SER A 62 -6.66 0.32 2.47
N ILE A 63 -6.25 -0.26 1.36
CA ILE A 63 -5.71 -1.62 1.26
C ILE A 63 -4.27 -1.50 0.77
N ALA A 64 -3.33 -2.03 1.54
CA ALA A 64 -1.95 -2.22 1.10
C ALA A 64 -1.87 -3.55 0.34
N LEU A 65 -1.35 -3.51 -0.88
CA LEU A 65 -1.15 -4.65 -1.77
C LEU A 65 0.30 -4.66 -2.24
N GLY A 66 1.09 -5.64 -1.80
CA GLY A 66 2.38 -5.96 -2.41
C GLY A 66 2.21 -6.92 -3.60
N ASP A 67 2.98 -6.70 -4.66
CA ASP A 67 3.10 -7.63 -5.78
C ASP A 67 4.44 -8.39 -5.81
N ASP A 68 4.66 -9.16 -6.86
CA ASP A 68 5.86 -9.95 -7.16
C ASP A 68 6.99 -9.13 -7.82
N ASP A 69 6.69 -7.91 -8.27
CA ASP A 69 7.66 -6.92 -8.76
C ASP A 69 8.25 -6.05 -7.63
N GLY A 70 7.91 -6.35 -6.38
CA GLY A 70 8.28 -5.57 -5.19
C GLY A 70 7.61 -4.18 -5.15
N VAL A 71 6.53 -3.99 -5.90
CA VAL A 71 5.72 -2.78 -5.86
C VAL A 71 4.64 -2.94 -4.81
N LEU A 72 4.58 -1.98 -3.90
CA LEU A 72 3.45 -1.85 -3.00
C LEU A 72 2.48 -0.78 -3.48
N ARG A 73 1.21 -1.14 -3.51
CA ARG A 73 0.10 -0.31 -3.94
C ARG A 73 -0.81 -0.03 -2.75
N LEU A 74 -1.20 1.22 -2.58
CA LEU A 74 -2.25 1.62 -1.66
C LEU A 74 -3.52 1.86 -2.48
N LEU A 75 -4.55 1.07 -2.20
CA LEU A 75 -5.86 1.13 -2.86
C LEU A 75 -6.86 1.74 -1.89
N THR A 76 -7.38 2.93 -2.19
CA THR A 76 -8.41 3.55 -1.35
C THR A 76 -9.79 3.05 -1.75
N TYR A 77 -10.54 2.53 -0.79
CA TYR A 77 -11.93 2.10 -1.00
C TYR A 77 -12.88 3.29 -0.84
N ASP A 78 -13.69 3.55 -1.87
CA ASP A 78 -14.75 4.58 -1.82
C ASP A 78 -16.13 3.89 -1.87
N PRO A 79 -16.89 3.86 -0.76
CA PRO A 79 -18.20 3.22 -0.73
C PRO A 79 -19.24 3.92 -1.61
N SER A 80 -18.99 5.17 -2.01
CA SER A 80 -19.88 5.92 -2.90
C SER A 80 -19.80 5.42 -4.35
N ASP A 81 -18.72 4.71 -4.69
CA ASP A 81 -18.43 4.26 -6.05
C ASP A 81 -17.72 2.89 -6.03
N PRO A 82 -18.45 1.81 -5.69
CA PRO A 82 -17.86 0.47 -5.49
C PRO A 82 -17.30 -0.17 -6.76
N ASP A 83 -17.77 0.28 -7.94
CA ASP A 83 -17.31 -0.19 -9.25
C ASP A 83 -16.09 0.59 -9.75
N ARG A 84 -15.76 1.71 -9.12
CA ARG A 84 -14.63 2.53 -9.55
C ARG A 84 -13.32 1.89 -9.15
N VAL A 85 -12.38 2.00 -10.08
CA VAL A 85 -10.98 1.65 -9.85
C VAL A 85 -10.53 2.41 -8.60
N PRO A 86 -10.10 1.72 -7.53
CA PRO A 86 -9.69 2.39 -6.29
C PRO A 86 -8.67 3.48 -6.63
N ASN A 87 -8.66 4.59 -5.89
CA ASN A 87 -7.60 5.57 -6.09
C ASN A 87 -6.28 4.90 -5.70
N ILE A 88 -5.37 4.75 -6.68
CA ILE A 88 -4.16 3.96 -6.48
C ILE A 88 -2.95 4.88 -6.35
N THR A 89 -2.24 4.73 -5.24
CA THR A 89 -0.88 5.24 -5.09
C THR A 89 0.07 4.05 -5.18
N HIS A 90 1.00 4.07 -6.13
CA HIS A 90 2.04 3.05 -6.20
C HIS A 90 3.32 3.57 -5.57
N TYR A 91 4.05 2.71 -4.89
CA TYR A 91 5.45 2.93 -4.62
C TYR A 91 6.21 1.62 -4.71
N ARG A 92 7.46 1.72 -5.14
CA ARG A 92 8.36 0.57 -5.15
C ARG A 92 8.91 0.38 -3.73
N ALA A 93 8.65 -0.78 -3.13
CA ALA A 93 9.36 -1.23 -1.96
C ALA A 93 10.72 -1.79 -2.41
N GLU A 94 11.70 -1.81 -1.51
CA GLU A 94 13.06 -2.29 -1.79
C GLU A 94 13.07 -3.81 -2.01
N ASP A 95 12.68 -4.27 -3.19
CA ASP A 95 13.25 -5.47 -3.81
C ASP A 95 12.74 -5.69 -5.23
N GLN A 96 13.55 -6.36 -6.06
CA GLN A 96 13.12 -6.97 -7.32
C GLN A 96 13.11 -8.51 -7.24
N ASP A 97 13.34 -9.06 -6.04
CA ASP A 97 13.47 -10.49 -5.85
C ASP A 97 12.10 -11.18 -5.76
N HIS A 98 11.94 -12.26 -6.54
CA HIS A 98 10.71 -13.04 -6.72
C HIS A 98 10.27 -13.88 -5.50
N GLU A 99 10.80 -13.61 -4.31
CA GLU A 99 10.39 -14.29 -3.08
C GLU A 99 9.29 -13.51 -2.37
N ILE A 100 8.28 -14.21 -1.86
CA ILE A 100 7.05 -13.61 -1.34
C ILE A 100 7.36 -12.87 -0.02
N PRO A 101 7.31 -11.53 0.03
CA PRO A 101 7.53 -10.78 1.26
C PRO A 101 6.45 -11.10 2.30
N GLN A 102 6.83 -11.23 3.57
CA GLN A 102 5.88 -11.34 4.67
C GLN A 102 5.54 -9.95 5.20
N ALA A 103 4.26 -9.61 5.21
CA ALA A 103 3.79 -8.35 5.77
C ALA A 103 2.73 -8.54 6.84
N LYS A 104 2.76 -7.65 7.83
CA LYS A 104 1.83 -7.63 8.96
C LYS A 104 1.59 -6.19 9.42
N LEU A 105 0.32 -5.83 9.56
CA LEU A 105 -0.07 -4.65 10.32
C LEU A 105 0.26 -4.83 11.80
N ILE A 106 1.08 -3.92 12.33
CA ILE A 106 1.37 -3.83 13.76
C ILE A 106 0.52 -2.69 14.31
N ALA A 107 -0.45 -3.03 15.16
CA ALA A 107 -1.23 -2.05 15.90
C ALA A 107 -0.35 -1.45 17.02
N GLY A 108 -0.06 -0.16 16.91
CA GLY A 108 0.61 0.66 17.92
C GLY A 108 -0.09 2.01 18.05
N ALA A 109 0.58 3.03 18.60
CA ALA A 109 0.02 4.39 18.69
C ALA A 109 -0.35 4.98 17.30
N LEU A 110 0.32 4.52 16.24
CA LEU A 110 -0.05 4.74 14.84
C LEU A 110 -0.12 3.38 14.13
N PRO A 111 -1.18 3.10 13.35
CA PRO A 111 -1.29 1.84 12.62
C PRO A 111 -0.18 1.79 11.57
N THR A 112 0.75 0.84 11.73
CA THR A 112 1.93 0.73 10.86
C THR A 112 1.89 -0.58 10.12
N PHE A 113 1.91 -0.52 8.79
CA PHE A 113 2.07 -1.71 7.96
C PHE A 113 3.57 -2.01 7.84
N LEU A 114 4.01 -3.14 8.37
CA LEU A 114 5.40 -3.57 8.34
C LEU A 114 5.56 -4.73 7.35
N GLN A 115 6.53 -4.61 6.46
CA GLN A 115 6.86 -5.62 5.46
C GLN A 115 8.32 -6.03 5.63
N VAL A 116 8.55 -7.34 5.63
CA VAL A 116 9.87 -7.95 5.62
C VAL A 116 10.12 -8.46 4.20
N SER A 117 11.17 -7.94 3.57
CA SER A 117 11.61 -8.44 2.28
C SER A 117 12.48 -9.69 2.45
N PRO A 118 12.56 -10.56 1.43
CA PRO A 118 13.39 -11.76 1.44
C PRO A 118 14.88 -11.50 1.71
N ASN A 119 15.38 -10.33 1.27
CA ASN A 119 16.75 -9.87 1.53
C ASN A 119 17.02 -9.48 3.00
N GLY A 120 16.04 -9.61 3.90
CA GLY A 120 16.14 -9.25 5.31
C GLY A 120 15.91 -7.77 5.61
N SER A 121 15.60 -6.94 4.61
CA SER A 121 15.19 -5.56 4.84
C SER A 121 13.81 -5.48 5.47
N LEU A 122 13.63 -4.46 6.31
CA LEU A 122 12.36 -4.13 6.94
C LEU A 122 11.90 -2.78 6.41
N SER A 123 10.71 -2.75 5.83
CA SER A 123 10.06 -1.52 5.38
C SER A 123 8.76 -1.30 6.16
N ALA A 124 8.42 -0.04 6.38
CA ALA A 124 7.23 0.34 7.12
C ALA A 124 6.48 1.45 6.39
N LEU A 125 5.16 1.30 6.32
CA LEU A 125 4.23 2.35 5.98
C LEU A 125 3.56 2.87 7.24
N MET A 126 3.68 4.17 7.43
CA MET A 126 3.03 4.88 8.52
C MET A 126 2.11 5.95 7.93
N PRO A 127 0.88 6.08 8.43
CA PRO A 127 0.05 7.21 8.11
C PRO A 127 0.71 8.48 8.65
N VAL A 128 0.62 9.55 7.87
CA VAL A 128 1.18 10.85 8.20
C VAL A 128 0.05 11.87 8.14
N ASP A 129 -0.01 12.75 9.14
CA ASP A 129 -0.97 13.85 9.15
C ASP A 129 -0.77 14.77 7.95
N GLU A 130 -1.86 15.37 7.48
CA GLU A 130 -1.82 16.22 6.29
C GLU A 130 -0.85 17.41 6.46
N ASP A 131 -0.74 17.96 7.67
CA ASP A 131 0.18 19.08 7.96
C ASP A 131 1.65 18.68 7.94
N ALA A 132 1.97 17.43 8.31
CA ALA A 132 3.30 16.88 8.12
C ALA A 132 3.54 16.54 6.64
N PHE A 133 2.53 16.01 5.94
CA PHE A 133 2.61 15.71 4.51
C PHE A 133 2.82 16.95 3.64
N LYS A 134 2.25 18.11 4.01
CA LYS A 134 2.48 19.41 3.35
C LYS A 134 3.95 19.82 3.34
N ARG A 135 4.80 19.20 4.18
CA ARG A 135 6.27 19.41 4.20
C ARG A 135 7.02 18.56 3.15
N LYS A 136 6.33 17.74 2.36
CA LYS A 136 6.89 16.97 1.21
C LYS A 136 7.78 17.77 0.25
N PRO A 137 7.58 19.07 -0.04
CA PRO A 137 8.51 19.84 -0.87
C PRO A 137 9.97 19.77 -0.41
N LEU A 138 10.19 19.57 0.90
CA LEU A 138 11.52 19.34 1.47
C LEU A 138 12.22 18.12 0.85
N GLN A 139 11.50 17.00 0.66
CA GLN A 139 12.03 15.81 -0.03
C GLN A 139 12.51 16.16 -1.45
N GLY A 140 11.79 17.06 -2.13
CA GLY A 140 12.18 17.59 -3.43
C GLY A 140 13.47 18.42 -3.37
N GLN A 141 13.61 19.27 -2.35
CA GLN A 141 14.83 20.07 -2.13
C GLN A 141 16.03 19.17 -1.81
N LEU A 142 15.87 18.20 -0.90
CA LEU A 142 16.92 17.24 -0.53
C LEU A 142 17.37 16.42 -1.76
N SER A 143 16.43 15.93 -2.57
CA SER A 143 16.77 15.17 -3.77
C SER A 143 17.60 15.95 -4.79
N ARG A 144 17.47 17.28 -4.84
CA ARG A 144 18.21 18.14 -5.78
C ARG A 144 19.51 18.67 -5.22
N ASN A 145 19.57 18.89 -3.90
CA ASN A 145 20.68 19.58 -3.25
C ASN A 145 21.69 18.63 -2.59
N ILE A 146 21.35 17.35 -2.43
CA ILE A 146 22.26 16.31 -1.91
C ILE A 146 22.82 15.51 -3.09
N GLN A 147 24.13 15.25 -3.07
CA GLN A 147 24.76 14.35 -4.03
C GLN A 147 24.42 12.90 -3.68
N HIS A 148 23.88 12.17 -4.64
CA HIS A 148 23.54 10.76 -4.49
C HIS A 148 24.65 9.88 -5.05
N VAL A 149 24.81 8.70 -4.48
CA VAL A 149 25.75 7.69 -4.96
C VAL A 149 25.44 7.36 -6.43
N ALA A 150 26.48 7.31 -7.26
CA ALA A 150 26.38 7.06 -8.70
C ALA A 150 25.44 8.02 -9.48
N GLY A 151 25.09 9.18 -8.91
CA GLY A 151 24.16 10.13 -9.54
C GLY A 151 22.72 9.62 -9.64
N LEU A 152 22.36 8.58 -8.86
CA LEU A 152 21.02 8.02 -8.85
C LEU A 152 20.01 9.02 -8.27
N ASN A 153 18.79 9.03 -8.79
CA ASN A 153 17.73 9.86 -8.25
C ASN A 153 16.85 9.03 -7.29
N PRO A 154 16.88 9.27 -5.97
CA PRO A 154 16.08 8.51 -5.01
C PRO A 154 14.57 8.63 -5.27
N ARG A 155 14.11 9.75 -5.83
CA ARG A 155 12.70 9.91 -6.18
C ARG A 155 12.30 9.05 -7.36
N ALA A 156 13.19 8.87 -8.34
CA ALA A 156 12.92 8.01 -9.49
C ALA A 156 12.89 6.54 -9.08
N TYR A 157 13.70 6.15 -8.09
CA TYR A 157 13.74 4.80 -7.54
C TYR A 157 12.40 4.36 -6.95
N TRP A 158 11.71 5.25 -6.22
CA TRP A 158 10.42 4.93 -5.58
C TRP A 158 9.21 5.02 -6.51
N ILE A 159 9.36 5.56 -7.73
CA ILE A 159 8.27 5.63 -8.69
C ILE A 159 8.11 4.27 -9.34
N ALA A 160 7.00 3.59 -9.01
CA ALA A 160 6.58 2.42 -9.76
C ALA A 160 5.99 2.84 -11.12
N ARG A 161 6.11 1.94 -12.09
CA ARG A 161 5.45 2.09 -13.38
C ARG A 161 3.93 2.11 -13.16
N ASN A 162 3.27 2.91 -14.00
CA ASN A 162 1.83 2.94 -14.08
C ASN A 162 1.45 2.42 -15.47
N ASP A 163 0.81 1.27 -15.49
CA ASP A 163 0.50 0.57 -16.75
C ASP A 163 -0.72 1.17 -17.46
N ILE A 164 -1.45 2.08 -16.79
CA ILE A 164 -2.70 2.66 -17.30
C ILE A 164 -2.53 4.12 -17.71
N VAL A 165 -1.72 4.90 -16.97
CA VAL A 165 -1.47 6.30 -17.29
C VAL A 165 0.03 6.57 -17.29
N SER A 166 0.53 7.26 -18.30
CA SER A 166 1.93 7.67 -18.43
C SER A 166 2.41 8.67 -17.36
N LYS A 167 1.60 8.94 -16.33
CA LYS A 167 1.93 9.82 -15.20
C LYS A 167 2.33 8.97 -13.98
N PRO A 168 3.46 9.34 -13.32
CA PRO A 168 3.91 8.64 -12.13
C PRO A 168 2.92 8.87 -10.97
N LEU A 169 2.46 7.79 -10.36
CA LEU A 169 1.52 7.81 -9.22
C LEU A 169 2.28 7.94 -7.89
N SER A 170 2.93 9.07 -7.65
CA SER A 170 3.66 9.34 -6.38
C SER A 170 2.90 10.26 -5.42
N LYS A 171 1.56 10.28 -5.53
CA LYS A 171 0.76 11.41 -5.03
C LYS A 171 0.70 11.50 -3.50
N CYS A 172 0.80 10.39 -2.76
CA CYS A 172 0.48 10.38 -1.32
C CYS A 172 1.54 9.75 -0.39
N ILE A 173 2.81 9.65 -0.80
CA ILE A 173 3.86 9.01 0.03
C ILE A 173 5.05 9.93 0.22
N LEU A 174 5.55 9.96 1.47
CA LEU A 174 6.79 10.61 1.88
C LEU A 174 7.85 9.51 2.08
N GLY A 175 8.97 9.60 1.35
CA GLY A 175 10.05 8.61 1.49
C GLY A 175 10.88 8.87 2.73
N GLY A 176 10.90 7.90 3.66
CA GLY A 176 11.56 8.01 4.96
C GLY A 176 13.07 7.74 4.97
N GLN A 177 13.65 7.26 3.87
CA GLN A 177 15.05 6.82 3.81
C GLN A 177 16.09 7.93 3.57
N LEU A 178 15.68 9.20 3.71
CA LEU A 178 16.59 10.34 3.59
C LEU A 178 17.41 10.75 4.84
N PRO A 179 17.41 10.06 6.00
CA PRO A 179 18.33 10.39 7.09
C PRO A 179 19.32 9.25 7.39
N GLY A 180 20.56 9.44 6.95
CA GLY A 180 21.72 8.66 7.39
C GLY A 180 23.08 9.35 7.17
N THR A 181 23.11 10.57 6.64
CA THR A 181 24.35 11.29 6.30
C THR A 181 24.51 12.62 7.04
N PHE A 182 23.92 12.75 8.23
CA PHE A 182 24.23 13.83 9.16
C PHE A 182 24.49 13.25 10.55
#